data_AF-A0A418UR34-F1
#
_entry.id   AF-A0A418UR34-F1
#
_cell.length_a   1.000
_cell.length_b   1.000
_cell.length_c   1.000
_cell.angle_alpha   90.00
_cell.angle_beta   90.00
_cell.angle_gamma   90.00
#
_symmetry.space_group_name_H-M   'P 1'
#
loop_
_entity.id
_entity.type
_entity.pdbx_description
1 polymer ?
#
loop_
_entity_poly.entity_id
_entity_poly.type
_entity_poly.pdbx_seq_one_letter_code
_entity_poly.pdbx_strand_id
1 'polypeptide(L)'
;MVVAVHGRSASRRGLGRVLGVVSVLVLLLGGFVACAVAMERRDDIPASWAVFLGSYGSEVFPDPVETTEQTCTEDLPCRWAVTSDTAVVMMFDDQRDACRAADTLPRTVRHDWLAVQFTPGALSVQQRADLLLHLDSYHRYPRSNGYDSFSRWEAGAGSCS
;
A
#
# COMPACT_ATOMS: atom_id res chain seq x y z
N MET A 1 -22.55 -72.83 25.58
CA MET A 1 -21.80 -72.41 24.38
C MET A 1 -21.60 -70.90 24.50
N VAL A 2 -20.38 -70.47 24.81
CA VAL A 2 -20.04 -69.06 25.08
C VAL A 2 -19.13 -68.59 23.97
N VAL A 3 -19.56 -67.59 23.19
CA VAL A 3 -18.69 -66.92 22.21
C VAL A 3 -18.51 -65.48 22.69
N ALA A 4 -17.33 -65.21 23.25
CA ALA A 4 -16.90 -63.87 23.64
C ALA A 4 -16.32 -63.15 22.41
N VAL A 5 -16.94 -62.04 22.01
CA VAL A 5 -16.40 -61.16 20.96
C VAL A 5 -15.50 -60.11 21.61
N HIS A 6 -14.19 -60.28 21.46
CA HIS A 6 -13.16 -59.29 21.80
C HIS A 6 -13.08 -58.24 20.69
N GLY A 7 -13.74 -57.10 20.88
CA GLY A 7 -13.71 -55.94 19.96
C GLY A 7 -12.64 -54.91 20.32
N ARG A 8 -11.43 -55.14 19.78
CA ARG A 8 -10.30 -54.21 19.50
C ARG A 8 -10.31 -52.82 20.18
N SER A 9 -9.50 -52.67 21.21
CA SER A 9 -9.00 -51.38 21.73
C SER A 9 -7.72 -50.95 21.00
N ALA A 10 -7.82 -50.44 19.78
CA ALA A 10 -6.67 -49.84 19.11
C ALA A 10 -7.08 -48.63 18.26
N SER A 11 -6.53 -47.46 18.62
CA SER A 11 -6.44 -46.22 17.83
C SER A 11 -7.08 -44.96 18.47
N ARG A 12 -6.79 -44.69 19.75
CA ARG A 12 -6.98 -43.33 20.32
C ARG A 12 -5.68 -42.50 20.36
N ARG A 13 -4.51 -43.15 20.32
CA ARG A 13 -3.20 -42.48 20.40
C ARG A 13 -2.73 -41.85 19.08
N GLY A 14 -3.14 -42.39 17.93
CA GLY A 14 -2.81 -41.83 16.61
C GLY A 14 -3.65 -40.60 16.27
N LEU A 15 -4.95 -40.64 16.57
CA LEU A 15 -5.90 -39.58 16.25
C LEU A 15 -5.57 -38.26 16.97
N GLY A 16 -5.17 -38.34 18.25
CA GLY A 16 -4.79 -37.16 19.03
C GLY A 16 -3.52 -36.47 18.52
N ARG A 17 -2.56 -37.23 17.98
CA ARG A 17 -1.35 -36.66 17.36
C ARG A 17 -1.65 -35.97 16.03
N VAL A 18 -2.50 -36.59 15.20
CA VAL A 18 -2.92 -35.97 13.93
C VAL A 18 -3.69 -34.68 14.18
N LEU A 19 -4.63 -34.67 15.15
CA LEU A 19 -5.35 -33.47 15.56
C LEU A 19 -4.41 -32.38 16.08
N GLY A 20 -3.42 -32.73 16.92
CA GLY A 20 -2.44 -31.78 17.43
C GLY A 20 -1.60 -31.14 16.33
N VAL A 21 -1.12 -31.94 15.35
CA VAL A 21 -0.34 -31.42 14.21
C VAL A 21 -1.20 -30.49 13.35
N VAL A 22 -2.45 -30.87 13.05
CA VAL A 22 -3.36 -30.02 12.25
C VAL A 22 -3.64 -28.70 12.96
N SER A 23 -3.91 -28.72 14.28
CA SER A 23 -4.13 -27.48 15.04
C SER A 23 -2.92 -26.55 15.04
N VAL A 24 -1.71 -27.10 15.21
CA VAL A 24 -0.47 -26.30 15.15
C VAL A 24 -0.25 -25.73 13.75
N LEU A 25 -0.51 -26.52 12.69
CA LEU A 25 -0.35 -26.06 11.31
C LEU A 25 -1.35 -24.94 10.98
N VAL A 26 -2.60 -25.05 11.42
CA VAL A 26 -3.63 -24.02 11.25
C VAL A 26 -3.26 -22.75 12.01
N LEU A 27 -2.74 -22.84 13.23
CA LEU A 27 -2.28 -21.68 14.00
C LEU A 27 -1.08 -20.99 13.35
N LEU A 28 -0.12 -21.76 12.83
CA LEU A 28 1.04 -21.22 12.14
C LEU A 28 0.66 -20.56 10.82
N LEU A 29 -0.17 -21.21 10.00
CA LEU A 29 -0.65 -20.64 8.74
C LEU A 29 -1.54 -19.41 8.98
N GLY A 30 -2.46 -19.49 9.95
CA GLY A 30 -3.31 -18.36 10.32
C GLY A 30 -2.50 -17.18 10.88
N GLY A 31 -1.51 -17.45 11.73
CA GLY A 31 -0.60 -16.44 12.25
C GLY A 31 0.28 -15.81 11.18
N PHE A 32 0.77 -16.60 10.22
CA PHE A 32 1.55 -16.09 9.09
C PHE A 32 0.72 -15.20 8.17
N VAL A 33 -0.51 -15.61 7.81
CA VAL A 33 -1.42 -14.79 7.00
C VAL A 33 -1.81 -13.52 7.74
N ALA A 34 -2.14 -13.59 9.03
CA ALA A 34 -2.44 -12.41 9.83
C ALA A 34 -1.24 -11.46 9.93
N CYS A 35 -0.02 -11.99 10.08
CA CYS A 35 1.20 -11.19 10.03
C CYS A 35 1.45 -10.56 8.66
N ALA A 36 1.22 -11.28 7.57
CA ALA A 36 1.38 -10.75 6.22
C ALA A 36 0.41 -9.58 5.97
N VAL A 37 -0.88 -9.77 6.28
CA VAL A 37 -1.92 -8.74 6.16
C VAL A 37 -1.63 -7.54 7.08
N ALA A 38 -1.14 -7.77 8.30
CA ALA A 38 -0.77 -6.70 9.22
C ALA A 38 0.49 -5.95 8.76
N MET A 39 1.41 -6.60 8.05
CA MET A 39 2.58 -5.96 7.45
C MET A 39 2.21 -5.16 6.20
N GLU A 40 1.28 -5.65 5.37
CA GLU A 40 0.72 -4.87 4.24
C GLU A 40 0.03 -3.58 4.72
N ARG A 41 -0.72 -3.63 5.83
CA ARG A 41 -1.29 -2.43 6.48
C ARG A 41 -0.25 -1.52 7.15
N ARG A 42 0.99 -1.95 7.35
CA ARG A 42 1.99 -1.13 8.07
C ARG A 42 2.66 -0.07 7.22
N ASP A 43 2.41 -0.08 5.91
CA ASP A 43 2.85 0.97 4.98
C ASP A 43 1.79 2.04 4.73
N ASP A 44 0.80 2.12 5.62
CA ASP A 44 -0.28 3.09 5.54
C ASP A 44 0.25 4.51 5.76
N ILE A 45 0.53 5.22 4.67
CA ILE A 45 0.60 6.69 4.69
C ILE A 45 -0.82 7.19 4.97
N PRO A 46 -1.09 7.91 6.08
CA PRO A 46 -2.41 8.46 6.36
C PRO A 46 -2.65 9.73 5.53
N ALA A 47 -3.90 10.01 5.16
CA ALA A 47 -4.26 11.23 4.44
C ALA A 47 -3.81 12.51 5.19
N SER A 48 -3.87 12.48 6.52
CA SER A 48 -3.38 13.56 7.39
C SER A 48 -1.91 13.89 7.17
N TRP A 49 -1.09 12.94 6.71
CA TRP A 49 0.30 13.21 6.37
C TRP A 49 0.46 13.94 5.04
N ALA A 50 -0.31 13.57 4.01
CA ALA A 50 -0.33 14.32 2.76
C ALA A 50 -0.87 15.75 2.97
N VAL A 51 -1.79 15.94 3.91
CA VAL A 51 -2.20 17.28 4.38
C VAL A 51 -1.08 17.98 5.14
N PHE A 52 -0.35 17.27 6.02
CA PHE A 52 0.80 17.82 6.73
C PHE A 52 1.94 18.24 5.78
N LEU A 53 2.12 17.59 4.64
CA LEU A 53 3.12 17.99 3.65
C LEU A 53 2.93 19.44 3.17
N GLY A 54 1.70 19.90 2.97
CA GLY A 54 1.48 21.30 2.60
C GLY A 54 1.80 22.30 3.72
N SER A 55 1.87 21.85 4.97
CA SER A 55 2.36 22.67 6.08
C SER A 55 3.90 22.78 6.13
N TYR A 56 4.62 21.83 5.53
CA TYR A 56 6.09 21.79 5.50
C TYR A 56 6.68 22.25 4.15
N GLY A 57 5.91 22.11 3.07
CA GLY A 57 6.28 22.45 1.69
C GLY A 57 5.19 23.22 0.97
N SER A 58 4.67 24.29 1.60
CA SER A 58 3.60 25.13 1.05
C SER A 58 3.93 25.74 -0.33
N GLU A 59 5.21 25.87 -0.68
CA GLU A 59 5.65 26.34 -2.00
C GLU A 59 5.38 25.35 -3.13
N VAL A 60 5.32 24.05 -2.85
CA VAL A 60 5.16 22.98 -3.86
C VAL A 60 3.86 22.19 -3.72
N PHE A 61 3.22 22.23 -2.55
CA PHE A 61 1.93 21.58 -2.29
C PHE A 61 1.05 22.46 -1.36
N PRO A 62 0.64 23.65 -1.81
CA PRO A 62 -0.11 24.61 -0.99
C PRO A 62 -1.51 24.12 -0.65
N ASP A 63 -2.00 24.52 0.53
CA ASP A 63 -3.40 24.35 0.94
C ASP A 63 -4.01 22.96 0.66
N PRO A 64 -3.36 21.87 1.08
CA PRO A 64 -3.85 20.53 0.79
C PRO A 64 -5.13 20.23 1.56
N VAL A 65 -6.14 19.75 0.84
CA VAL A 65 -7.44 19.36 1.38
C VAL A 65 -7.69 17.89 1.08
N GLU A 66 -8.14 17.15 2.10
CA GLU A 66 -8.61 15.79 1.90
C GLU A 66 -9.85 15.80 1.00
N THR A 67 -9.76 15.09 -0.12
CA THR A 67 -10.76 15.05 -1.20
C THR A 67 -11.09 13.61 -1.60
N THR A 68 -10.95 12.68 -0.65
CA THR A 68 -11.16 11.25 -0.84
C THR A 68 -12.53 10.96 -1.44
N GLU A 69 -13.62 11.50 -0.87
CA GLU A 69 -14.99 11.22 -1.33
C GLU A 69 -15.29 11.75 -2.74
N GLN A 70 -14.60 12.81 -3.18
CA GLN A 70 -14.78 13.41 -4.50
C GLN A 70 -13.90 12.77 -5.56
N THR A 71 -12.71 12.31 -5.18
CA THR A 71 -11.69 11.81 -6.11
C THR A 71 -11.75 10.29 -6.25
N CYS A 72 -11.90 9.58 -5.13
CA CYS A 72 -11.92 8.12 -5.12
C CYS A 72 -13.33 7.63 -5.49
N THR A 73 -13.42 6.89 -6.58
CA THR A 73 -14.67 6.35 -7.13
C THR A 73 -14.51 4.87 -7.42
N GLU A 74 -15.56 4.20 -7.89
CA GLU A 74 -15.45 2.79 -8.30
C GLU A 74 -14.46 2.58 -9.46
N ASP A 75 -14.35 3.57 -10.36
CA ASP A 75 -13.42 3.53 -11.50
C ASP A 75 -11.99 3.95 -11.10
N LEU A 76 -11.83 4.62 -9.97
CA LEU A 76 -10.57 5.05 -9.40
C LEU A 76 -10.54 4.70 -7.90
N PRO A 77 -10.37 3.41 -7.54
CA PRO A 77 -10.58 2.91 -6.18
C PRO A 77 -9.40 3.24 -5.26
N CYS A 78 -9.07 4.53 -5.13
CA CYS A 78 -8.12 4.97 -4.13
C CYS A 78 -8.71 4.87 -2.73
N ARG A 79 -7.84 4.61 -1.75
CA ARG A 79 -8.16 4.60 -0.34
C ARG A 79 -8.34 6.01 0.20
N TRP A 80 -7.49 6.94 -0.23
CA TRP A 80 -7.60 8.35 0.08
C TRP A 80 -7.04 9.20 -1.05
N ALA A 81 -7.51 10.45 -1.09
CA ALA A 81 -6.98 11.47 -1.98
C ALA A 81 -6.84 12.81 -1.25
N VAL A 82 -5.77 13.53 -1.56
CA VAL A 82 -5.51 14.89 -1.07
C VAL A 82 -5.21 15.77 -2.28
N THR A 83 -5.93 16.88 -2.39
CA THR A 83 -5.82 17.82 -3.51
C THR A 83 -5.24 19.13 -3.01
N SER A 84 -4.30 19.68 -3.77
CA SER A 84 -3.84 21.07 -3.69
C SER A 84 -4.01 21.74 -5.05
N ASP A 85 -3.69 23.04 -5.11
CA ASP A 85 -3.64 23.76 -6.39
C ASP A 85 -2.59 23.18 -7.36
N THR A 86 -1.56 22.49 -6.85
CA THR A 86 -0.42 22.04 -7.65
C THR A 86 -0.49 20.58 -8.05
N ALA A 87 -1.14 19.72 -7.26
CA ALA A 87 -1.29 18.30 -7.55
C ALA A 87 -2.42 17.64 -6.74
N VAL A 88 -2.85 16.48 -7.22
CA VAL A 88 -3.68 15.52 -6.49
C VAL A 88 -2.82 14.31 -6.15
N VAL A 89 -2.74 13.97 -4.87
CA VAL A 89 -2.03 12.80 -4.36
C VAL A 89 -3.06 11.75 -3.98
N MET A 90 -2.96 10.57 -4.56
CA MET A 90 -3.87 9.45 -4.35
C MET A 90 -3.08 8.25 -3.83
N MET A 91 -3.65 7.54 -2.87
CA MET A 91 -3.12 6.27 -2.35
C MET A 91 -4.07 5.14 -2.65
N PHE A 92 -3.55 4.00 -3.06
CA PHE A 92 -4.32 2.80 -3.42
C PHE A 92 -3.99 1.64 -2.49
N ASP A 93 -4.91 0.70 -2.35
CA ASP A 93 -4.65 -0.57 -1.66
C ASP A 93 -3.86 -1.55 -2.54
N ASP A 94 -3.92 -1.41 -3.87
CA ASP A 94 -3.20 -2.23 -4.85
C ASP A 94 -2.31 -1.36 -5.76
N GLN A 95 -1.04 -1.78 -5.95
CA GLN A 95 -0.12 -1.14 -6.89
C GLN A 95 -0.65 -1.16 -8.33
N ARG A 96 -1.46 -2.16 -8.69
CA ARG A 96 -2.10 -2.27 -10.01
C ARG A 96 -3.10 -1.16 -10.25
N ASP A 97 -3.82 -0.72 -9.21
CA ASP A 97 -4.77 0.38 -9.32
C ASP A 97 -4.05 1.72 -9.37
N ALA A 98 -2.99 1.90 -8.57
CA ALA A 98 -2.10 3.09 -8.68
C ALA A 98 -1.46 3.19 -10.07
N CYS A 99 -1.07 2.04 -10.63
CA CYS A 99 -0.58 1.91 -11.99
C CYS A 99 -1.63 2.28 -13.03
N ARG A 100 -2.84 1.72 -12.94
CA ARG A 100 -3.95 2.08 -13.83
C ARG A 100 -4.23 3.58 -13.77
N ALA A 101 -4.18 4.19 -12.59
CA ALA A 101 -4.34 5.64 -12.43
C ALA A 101 -3.26 6.41 -13.18
N ALA A 102 -1.98 6.01 -13.12
CA ALA A 102 -0.91 6.66 -13.87
C ALA A 102 -1.05 6.52 -15.40
N ASP A 103 -1.52 5.36 -15.88
CA ASP A 103 -1.72 5.13 -17.31
C ASP A 103 -2.94 5.88 -17.88
N THR A 104 -3.98 6.07 -17.06
CA THR A 104 -5.27 6.65 -17.50
C THR A 104 -5.37 8.16 -17.26
N LEU A 105 -4.78 8.66 -16.18
CA LEU A 105 -4.88 10.06 -15.80
C LEU A 105 -3.74 10.88 -16.42
N PRO A 106 -4.05 12.06 -16.99
CA PRO A 106 -3.03 12.87 -17.64
C PRO A 106 -2.06 13.47 -16.61
N ARG A 107 -0.76 13.43 -16.95
CA ARG A 107 0.33 13.97 -16.10
C ARG A 107 0.35 13.36 -14.70
N THR A 108 -0.01 12.09 -14.62
CA THR A 108 0.06 11.33 -13.39
C THR A 108 1.33 10.49 -13.40
N VAL A 109 2.07 10.53 -12.29
CA VAL A 109 3.21 9.66 -12.04
C VAL A 109 2.88 8.74 -10.88
N ARG A 110 3.55 7.59 -10.80
CA ARG A 110 3.35 6.63 -9.72
C ARG A 110 4.66 6.30 -9.01
N HIS A 111 4.52 5.99 -7.73
CA HIS A 111 5.51 5.27 -6.96
C HIS A 111 4.80 4.30 -6.03
N ASP A 112 5.11 3.01 -6.15
CA ASP A 112 4.46 1.95 -5.38
C ASP A 112 2.92 2.06 -5.41
N TRP A 113 2.30 2.39 -4.28
CA TRP A 113 0.85 2.54 -4.12
C TRP A 113 0.35 3.98 -4.27
N LEU A 114 1.24 4.95 -4.49
CA LEU A 114 0.89 6.36 -4.69
C LEU A 114 0.80 6.70 -6.18
N ALA A 115 -0.22 7.46 -6.54
CA ALA A 115 -0.29 8.18 -7.81
C ALA A 115 -0.39 9.69 -7.55
N VAL A 116 0.40 10.48 -8.27
CA VAL A 116 0.46 11.94 -8.14
C VAL A 116 0.11 12.55 -9.48
N GLN A 117 -1.06 13.19 -9.55
CA GLN A 117 -1.51 13.91 -10.73
C GLN A 117 -1.14 15.38 -10.62
N PHE A 118 -0.31 15.88 -11.54
CA PHE A 118 0.11 17.28 -11.52
C PHE A 118 -0.84 18.21 -12.26
N THR A 119 -1.15 19.35 -11.62
CA THR A 119 -1.86 20.46 -12.27
C THR A 119 -1.00 21.04 -13.40
N PRO A 120 -1.55 21.23 -14.61
CA PRO A 120 -0.83 21.83 -15.74
C PRO A 120 -0.23 23.19 -15.38
N GLY A 121 1.07 23.37 -15.63
CA GLY A 121 1.73 24.66 -15.47
C GLY A 121 1.90 25.16 -14.03
N ALA A 122 1.34 24.46 -13.04
CA ALA A 122 1.42 24.88 -11.63
C ALA A 122 2.82 24.70 -11.04
N LEU A 123 3.54 23.65 -11.44
CA LEU A 123 4.91 23.37 -11.01
C LEU A 123 5.87 23.26 -12.19
N SER A 124 7.05 23.87 -12.03
CA SER A 124 8.22 23.63 -12.89
C SER A 124 8.73 22.19 -12.75
N VAL A 125 9.58 21.75 -13.68
CA VAL A 125 10.17 20.40 -13.63
C VAL A 125 10.91 20.16 -12.31
N GLN A 126 11.66 21.15 -11.82
CA GLN A 126 12.38 21.06 -10.55
C GLN A 126 11.42 20.93 -9.36
N GLN A 127 10.37 21.76 -9.30
CA GLN A 127 9.41 21.71 -8.21
C GLN A 127 8.60 20.41 -8.18
N ARG A 128 8.34 19.81 -9.35
CA ARG A 128 7.75 18.47 -9.42
C ARG A 128 8.68 17.44 -8.79
N ALA A 129 9.96 17.47 -9.13
CA ALA A 129 10.95 16.58 -8.52
C ALA A 129 11.01 16.77 -7.00
N ASP A 130 11.02 18.02 -6.53
CA ASP A 130 11.07 18.33 -5.10
C ASP A 130 9.83 17.83 -4.34
N LEU A 131 8.64 17.91 -4.95
CA LEU A 131 7.41 17.35 -4.37
C LEU A 131 7.49 15.81 -4.28
N LEU A 132 7.94 15.15 -5.33
CA LEU A 132 8.07 13.68 -5.36
C LEU A 132 9.11 13.17 -4.35
N LEU A 133 10.22 13.91 -4.17
CA LEU A 133 11.21 13.63 -3.14
C LEU A 133 10.64 13.80 -1.73
N HIS A 134 9.82 14.83 -1.50
CA HIS A 134 9.10 15.00 -0.24
C HIS A 134 8.16 13.82 0.04
N LEU A 135 7.43 13.35 -0.98
CA LEU A 135 6.54 12.20 -0.86
C LEU A 135 7.30 10.91 -0.55
N ASP A 136 8.46 10.67 -1.19
CA ASP A 136 9.30 9.47 -0.97
C ASP A 136 9.96 9.44 0.41
N SER A 137 10.28 10.61 1.00
CA SER A 137 10.93 10.70 2.32
C SER A 137 10.16 10.04 3.47
N TYR A 138 8.88 9.70 3.26
CA TYR A 138 8.03 8.99 4.21
C TYR A 138 8.15 7.46 4.13
N HIS A 139 8.58 6.89 2.99
CA HIS A 139 8.83 5.45 2.88
C HIS A 139 10.07 5.05 3.69
N ARG A 140 9.87 4.78 4.99
CA ARG A 140 10.75 4.02 5.90
C ARG A 140 12.23 4.45 6.00
N TYR A 141 12.60 4.96 7.18
CA TYR A 141 13.97 4.97 7.74
C TYR A 141 15.04 5.85 7.02
N PRO A 142 16.03 6.39 7.77
CA PRO A 142 17.06 7.27 7.24
C PRO A 142 18.16 6.48 6.51
N ARG A 143 17.89 5.95 5.31
CA ARG A 143 18.94 5.44 4.41
C ARG A 143 18.50 5.47 2.95
N SER A 144 18.46 6.65 2.34
CA SER A 144 19.04 6.81 0.99
C SER A 144 19.22 8.28 0.66
N ASN A 145 20.33 8.54 0.01
CA ASN A 145 20.75 9.83 -0.52
C ASN A 145 19.71 10.20 -1.59
N GLY A 146 19.12 11.40 -1.55
CA GLY A 146 17.94 11.78 -2.36
C GLY A 146 18.04 11.65 -3.89
N TYR A 147 19.19 11.26 -4.43
CA TYR A 147 19.39 10.97 -5.85
C TYR A 147 18.76 9.64 -6.31
N ASP A 148 18.70 8.62 -5.45
CA ASP A 148 18.10 7.33 -5.81
C ASP A 148 16.56 7.39 -5.85
N SER A 149 15.99 8.30 -5.07
CA SER A 149 14.55 8.49 -4.89
C SER A 149 13.85 9.01 -6.15
N PHE A 150 14.37 10.06 -6.78
CA PHE A 150 13.76 10.63 -7.98
C PHE A 150 13.80 9.66 -9.16
N SER A 151 14.91 8.93 -9.31
CA SER A 151 15.06 7.89 -10.33
C SER A 151 13.99 6.78 -10.22
N ARG A 152 13.49 6.50 -9.00
CA ARG A 152 12.41 5.52 -8.77
C ARG A 152 11.06 6.01 -9.29
N TRP A 153 10.79 7.32 -9.19
CA TRP A 153 9.59 7.93 -9.77
C TRP A 153 9.64 7.95 -11.29
N GLU A 154 10.79 8.26 -11.88
CA GLU A 154 10.96 8.21 -13.34
C GLU A 154 10.84 6.78 -13.89
N ALA A 155 11.35 5.78 -13.17
CA ALA A 155 11.17 4.37 -13.52
C ALA A 155 9.70 3.94 -13.42
N GLY A 156 8.97 4.42 -12.41
CA GLY A 156 7.53 4.17 -12.22
C GLY A 156 6.62 4.89 -13.23
N ALA A 157 7.12 5.93 -13.91
CA ALA A 157 6.40 6.67 -14.95
C ALA A 157 6.47 6.01 -16.34
N GLY A 158 7.35 5.02 -16.55
CA GLY A 158 7.68 4.51 -17.88
C GLY A 158 7.03 3.19 -18.30
N SER A 159 6.59 2.34 -17.38
CA SER A 159 5.99 1.05 -17.73
C SER A 159 5.40 0.36 -16.51
N CYS A 160 4.10 0.08 -16.57
CA CYS A 160 3.37 -0.80 -15.67
C CYS A 160 3.53 -2.31 -15.95
N SER A 161 4.56 -2.69 -16.73
CA SER A 161 4.81 -4.05 -17.22
C SER A 161 5.69 -4.87 -16.29
#